data_AF-A0A962BG58-F1
#
_entry.id   AF-A0A962BG58-F1
#
_cell.length_a   1.000
_cell.length_b   1.000
_cell.length_c   1.000
_cell.angle_alpha   90.00
_cell.angle_beta   90.00
_cell.angle_gamma   90.00
#
_symmetry.space_group_name_H-M   'P 1'
#
loop_
_entity.id
_entity.type
_entity.pdbx_description
1 polymer ?
#
loop_
_entity_poly.entity_id
_entity_poly.type
_entity_poly.pdbx_seq_one_letter_code
_entity_poly.pdbx_strand_id
1 'polypeptide(L)'
;MLRSVLLVFSICVVSFALTACETASPVKVKDPQLVAQPDKVSMMLAQAADRASNALETLAAVEQKRTPEAGVPAIGNVPAELRRAVTVSWVGPVDSITKMLADRAGYRFVELGAKSATPVVVDIAVTNKPVIEVMRSIGLQLGPRGNLHVNSADKVVELSYAPVTGMGDGARGF
;
A
#
# COMPACT_ATOMS: atom_id res chain seq x y z
N MET A 1 -77.25 -9.32 38.67
CA MET A 1 -76.74 -8.50 37.54
C MET A 1 -75.44 -7.78 37.89
N LEU A 2 -75.31 -7.16 39.07
CA LEU A 2 -74.11 -6.40 39.48
C LEU A 2 -72.80 -7.22 39.56
N ARG A 3 -72.87 -8.50 39.96
CA ARG A 3 -71.70 -9.41 40.03
C ARG A 3 -71.14 -9.82 38.66
N SER A 4 -71.99 -9.99 37.63
CA SER A 4 -71.51 -10.29 36.27
C SER A 4 -70.84 -9.07 35.62
N VAL A 5 -71.33 -7.86 35.90
CA VAL A 5 -70.73 -6.63 35.37
C VAL A 5 -69.34 -6.39 35.95
N LEU A 6 -69.14 -6.66 37.25
CA LEU A 6 -67.82 -6.59 37.90
C LEU A 6 -66.83 -7.62 37.35
N LEU A 7 -67.29 -8.83 37.02
CA LEU A 7 -66.45 -9.89 36.47
C LEU A 7 -66.02 -9.59 35.02
N VAL A 8 -66.92 -9.06 34.20
CA VAL A 8 -66.61 -8.63 32.82
C VAL A 8 -65.67 -7.41 32.82
N PHE A 9 -65.85 -6.47 33.74
CA PHE A 9 -64.96 -5.32 33.88
C PHE A 9 -63.55 -5.75 34.31
N SER A 10 -63.43 -6.71 35.22
CA SER A 10 -62.13 -7.25 35.64
C SER A 10 -61.40 -7.99 34.51
N ILE A 11 -62.12 -8.69 33.63
CA ILE A 11 -61.52 -9.38 32.47
C ILE A 11 -61.03 -8.37 31.42
N CYS A 12 -61.77 -7.28 31.17
CA CYS A 12 -61.35 -6.22 30.25
C CYS A 12 -60.08 -5.47 30.70
N VAL A 13 -59.92 -5.25 32.01
CA VAL A 13 -58.74 -4.56 32.57
C VAL A 13 -57.48 -5.43 32.45
N VAL A 14 -57.60 -6.75 32.57
CA VAL A 14 -56.47 -7.67 32.39
C VAL A 14 -56.01 -7.74 30.92
N SER A 15 -56.94 -7.71 29.96
CA SER A 15 -56.60 -7.70 28.53
C SER A 15 -55.81 -6.46 28.09
N PHE A 16 -56.10 -5.29 28.69
CA PHE A 16 -55.36 -4.05 28.41
C PHE A 16 -53.95 -4.02 29.04
N ALA A 17 -53.74 -4.75 30.14
CA ALA A 17 -52.43 -4.82 30.79
C ALA A 17 -51.42 -5.68 30.03
N LEU A 18 -51.88 -6.63 29.20
CA LEU A 18 -51.03 -7.51 28.40
C LEU A 18 -50.54 -6.88 27.08
N THR A 19 -51.20 -5.82 26.58
CA THR A 19 -50.79 -5.11 25.34
C THR A 19 -49.77 -3.99 25.58
N ALA A 20 -49.32 -3.77 26.82
CA ALA A 20 -48.35 -2.73 27.16
C ALA A 20 -46.88 -3.23 27.18
N CYS A 21 -46.61 -4.50 26.84
CA CYS A 21 -45.26 -5.06 26.81
C CYS A 21 -44.60 -5.04 25.41
N GLU A 22 -45.15 -4.26 24.47
CA GLU A 22 -44.47 -3.92 23.21
C GLU A 22 -44.17 -2.42 23.14
N THR A 23 -43.67 -1.85 24.24
CA THR A 23 -42.87 -0.65 24.13
C THR A 23 -41.55 -1.06 23.48
N ALA A 24 -41.56 -1.02 22.16
CA ALA A 24 -40.38 -0.98 21.31
C ALA A 24 -39.37 -0.01 21.93
N SER A 25 -38.38 -0.56 22.60
CA SER A 25 -37.19 0.19 22.95
C SER A 25 -36.50 0.48 21.62
N PRO A 26 -36.34 1.75 21.19
CA PRO A 26 -35.42 2.03 20.11
C PRO A 26 -34.05 1.68 20.67
N VAL A 27 -33.52 0.52 20.29
CA VAL A 27 -32.10 0.20 20.47
C VAL A 27 -31.36 1.26 19.69
N LYS A 28 -30.97 2.34 20.37
CA LYS A 28 -30.03 3.32 19.86
C LYS A 28 -28.70 2.61 19.83
N VAL A 29 -28.46 1.85 18.76
CA VAL A 29 -27.15 1.30 18.43
C VAL A 29 -26.25 2.50 18.22
N LYS A 30 -25.56 2.86 19.29
CA LYS A 30 -24.57 3.94 19.33
C LYS A 30 -23.19 3.35 19.55
N ASP A 31 -22.96 2.16 19.00
CA ASP A 31 -21.65 1.56 18.97
C ASP A 31 -21.16 1.58 17.52
N PRO A 32 -20.51 2.68 17.07
CA PRO A 32 -19.52 2.49 16.02
C PRO A 32 -18.54 1.45 16.57
N GLN A 33 -18.17 0.47 15.75
CA GLN A 33 -17.21 -0.59 16.02
C GLN A 33 -16.28 -0.29 17.20
N LEU A 34 -16.23 -1.19 18.19
CA LEU A 34 -15.16 -1.24 19.19
C LEU A 34 -13.81 -1.49 18.49
N VAL A 35 -13.30 -0.48 17.79
CA VAL A 35 -11.86 -0.28 17.64
C VAL A 35 -11.36 -0.06 19.05
N ALA A 36 -10.40 -0.87 19.50
CA ALA A 36 -9.72 -0.64 20.77
C ALA A 36 -9.39 0.85 20.85
N GLN A 37 -9.86 1.55 21.89
CA GLN A 37 -9.55 2.97 22.04
C GLN A 37 -8.04 3.10 21.89
N PRO A 38 -7.55 3.86 20.90
CA PRO A 38 -6.13 3.88 20.59
C PRO A 38 -5.40 4.33 21.84
N ASP A 39 -4.43 3.53 22.28
CA ASP A 39 -3.62 3.89 23.42
C ASP A 39 -2.86 5.19 23.13
N LYS A 40 -2.44 5.90 24.19
CA LYS A 40 -1.74 7.18 24.06
C LYS A 40 -0.50 7.08 23.16
N VAL A 41 0.19 5.94 23.14
CA VAL A 41 1.37 5.72 22.29
C VAL A 41 0.94 5.60 20.83
N SER A 42 -0.09 4.82 20.51
CA SER A 42 -0.65 4.73 19.17
C SER A 42 -1.11 6.11 18.64
N MET A 43 -1.74 6.93 19.47
CA MET A 43 -2.10 8.30 19.09
C MET A 43 -0.87 9.19 18.81
N MET A 44 0.15 9.10 19.66
CA MET A 44 1.40 9.85 19.47
C MET A 44 2.16 9.39 18.23
N LEU A 45 2.19 8.07 17.96
CA LEU A 45 2.80 7.49 16.77
C LEU A 45 2.06 7.91 15.50
N ALA A 46 0.72 7.89 15.51
CA ALA A 46 -0.09 8.40 14.41
C ALA A 46 0.23 9.88 14.14
N GLN A 47 0.24 10.71 15.18
CA GLN A 47 0.57 12.14 15.04
C GLN A 47 2.00 12.37 14.53
N ALA A 48 2.98 11.57 14.97
CA ALA A 48 4.35 11.65 14.51
C ALA A 48 4.48 11.22 13.04
N ALA A 49 3.80 10.14 12.64
CA ALA A 49 3.73 9.67 11.26
C ALA A 49 3.10 10.72 10.35
N ASP A 50 2.00 11.36 10.76
CA ASP A 50 1.36 12.43 10.00
C ASP A 50 2.30 13.63 9.78
N ARG A 51 3.03 14.05 10.82
CA ARG A 51 4.02 15.13 10.70
C ARG A 51 5.17 14.76 9.76
N ALA A 52 5.66 13.53 9.84
CA ALA A 52 6.72 13.05 8.96
C ALA A 52 6.26 12.99 7.50
N SER A 53 5.07 12.46 7.23
CA SER A 53 4.47 12.44 5.89
C SER A 53 4.32 13.83 5.30
N ASN A 54 3.80 14.80 6.06
CA ASN A 54 3.66 16.18 5.60
C ASN A 54 5.01 16.84 5.28
N ALA A 55 6.04 16.56 6.08
CA ALA A 55 7.39 17.06 5.83
C ALA A 55 8.00 16.46 4.56
N LEU A 56 7.82 15.14 4.34
CA LEU A 56 8.27 14.45 3.13
C LEU A 56 7.54 14.93 1.88
N GLU A 57 6.23 15.19 1.97
CA GLU A 57 5.45 15.78 0.87
C GLU A 57 5.95 17.19 0.52
N THR A 58 6.24 18.00 1.53
CA THR A 58 6.80 19.34 1.33
C THR A 58 8.19 19.28 0.67
N LEU A 59 9.04 18.35 1.11
CA LEU A 59 10.36 18.12 0.50
C LEU A 59 10.23 17.66 -0.96
N ALA A 60 9.33 16.70 -1.23
CA ALA A 60 9.07 16.22 -2.58
C ALA A 60 8.60 17.36 -3.50
N ALA A 61 7.72 18.24 -3.02
CA ALA A 61 7.25 19.40 -3.78
C ALA A 61 8.38 20.43 -4.06
N VAL A 62 9.32 20.60 -3.14
CA VAL A 62 10.50 21.46 -3.34
C VAL A 62 11.45 20.84 -4.35
N GLU A 63 11.77 19.56 -4.21
CA GLU A 63 12.67 18.85 -5.12
C GLU A 63 12.11 18.76 -6.54
N GLN A 64 10.80 18.53 -6.70
CA GLN A 64 10.14 18.52 -8.00
C GLN A 64 10.21 19.90 -8.71
N LYS A 65 10.20 21.01 -7.95
CA LYS A 65 10.38 22.36 -8.50
C LYS A 65 11.83 22.66 -8.86
N ARG A 66 12.78 22.16 -8.06
CA ARG A 66 14.23 22.33 -8.28
C ARG A 66 14.73 21.52 -9.47
N THR A 67 14.25 20.29 -9.57
CA THR A 67 14.60 19.34 -10.63
C THR A 67 13.31 18.85 -11.27
N PRO A 68 12.84 19.50 -12.34
CA PRO A 68 11.65 19.04 -13.06
C PRO A 68 11.91 17.61 -13.52
N GLU A 69 11.14 16.64 -13.03
CA GLU A 69 11.24 15.27 -13.49
C GLU A 69 11.04 15.25 -15.00
N ALA A 70 12.04 14.73 -15.74
CA ALA A 70 11.79 14.28 -17.11
C ALA A 70 10.70 13.21 -16.99
N GLY A 71 9.49 13.54 -17.44
CA GLY A 71 8.29 12.77 -17.12
C GLY A 71 8.52 11.27 -17.32
N VAL A 72 8.21 10.48 -16.28
CA VAL A 72 8.30 9.01 -16.36
C VAL A 72 7.43 8.56 -17.54
N PRO A 73 8.02 8.01 -18.62
CA PRO A 73 7.27 7.72 -19.82
C PRO A 73 6.15 6.73 -19.49
N ALA A 74 4.95 6.99 -20.02
CA ALA A 74 3.84 6.07 -19.88
C ALA A 74 4.26 4.69 -20.42
N ILE A 75 3.95 3.63 -19.66
CA ILE A 75 4.19 2.27 -20.13
C ILE A 75 3.20 2.03 -21.29
N GLY A 76 3.71 2.05 -22.53
CA GLY A 76 2.95 1.75 -23.74
C GLY A 76 3.29 0.36 -24.30
N ASN A 77 2.31 -0.28 -24.96
CA ASN A 77 2.49 -1.57 -25.66
C ASN A 77 3.16 -2.68 -24.84
N VAL A 78 2.58 -3.00 -23.68
CA VAL A 78 3.08 -4.09 -22.81
C VAL A 78 2.58 -5.45 -23.29
N PRO A 79 3.49 -6.43 -23.48
CA PRO A 79 3.11 -7.83 -23.72
C PRO A 79 2.21 -8.40 -22.62
N ALA A 80 1.39 -9.39 -22.97
CA ALA A 80 0.41 -9.97 -22.06
C ALA A 80 1.07 -10.57 -20.79
N GLU A 81 2.29 -11.09 -20.91
CA GLU A 81 3.06 -11.71 -19.83
C GLU A 81 3.41 -10.71 -18.73
N LEU A 82 3.84 -9.50 -19.11
CA LEU A 82 4.22 -8.42 -18.19
C LEU A 82 3.01 -7.68 -17.61
N ARG A 83 1.83 -7.83 -18.22
CA ARG A 83 0.55 -7.33 -17.71
C ARG A 83 -0.08 -8.21 -16.63
N ARG A 84 0.41 -9.43 -16.44
CA ARG A 84 -0.14 -10.35 -15.43
C ARG A 84 -0.02 -9.73 -14.04
N ALA A 85 -1.09 -9.85 -13.27
CA ALA A 85 -1.10 -9.35 -11.90
C ALA A 85 -0.30 -10.27 -10.97
N VAL A 86 0.42 -9.66 -10.05
CA VAL A 86 1.15 -10.31 -8.98
C VAL A 86 0.84 -9.66 -7.65
N THR A 87 0.89 -10.48 -6.61
CA THR A 87 0.87 -10.04 -5.21
C THR A 87 2.19 -10.50 -4.62
N VAL A 88 3.00 -9.56 -4.14
CA VAL A 88 4.31 -9.86 -3.57
C VAL A 88 4.58 -8.94 -2.38
N SER A 89 5.16 -9.53 -1.34
CA SER A 89 5.68 -8.84 -0.16
C SER A 89 7.14 -9.24 -0.02
N TRP A 90 8.06 -8.30 -0.22
CA TRP A 90 9.49 -8.57 -0.30
C TRP A 90 10.28 -7.42 0.30
N VAL A 91 11.23 -7.75 1.18
CA VAL A 91 12.27 -6.83 1.65
C VAL A 91 13.60 -7.54 1.52
N GLY A 92 14.49 -7.04 0.66
CA GLY A 92 15.77 -7.70 0.45
C GLY A 92 16.50 -7.24 -0.80
N PRO A 93 17.56 -7.97 -1.18
CA PRO A 93 18.39 -7.65 -2.34
C PRO A 93 17.59 -7.58 -3.65
N VAL A 94 17.86 -6.54 -4.45
CA VAL A 94 17.10 -6.24 -5.69
C VAL A 94 17.27 -7.29 -6.79
N ASP A 95 18.45 -7.92 -6.88
CA ASP A 95 18.77 -9.00 -7.82
C ASP A 95 17.81 -10.18 -7.66
N SER A 96 17.58 -10.61 -6.43
CA SER A 96 16.76 -11.79 -6.14
C SER A 96 15.29 -11.61 -6.53
N ILE A 97 14.66 -10.48 -6.16
CA ILE A 97 13.27 -10.19 -6.52
C ILE A 97 13.11 -9.92 -8.01
N THR A 98 14.07 -9.23 -8.63
CA THR A 98 14.05 -8.94 -10.07
C THR A 98 14.14 -10.23 -10.88
N LYS A 99 15.05 -11.14 -10.50
CA LYS A 99 15.17 -12.47 -11.09
C LYS A 99 13.86 -13.26 -10.95
N MET A 100 13.28 -13.30 -9.75
CA MET A 100 12.01 -13.98 -9.50
C MET A 100 10.87 -13.46 -10.40
N LEU A 101 10.76 -12.13 -10.53
CA LEU A 101 9.74 -11.50 -11.38
C LEU A 101 9.98 -11.76 -12.87
N ALA A 102 11.25 -11.74 -13.31
CA ALA A 102 11.63 -12.07 -14.69
C ALA A 102 11.29 -13.53 -15.03
N ASP A 103 11.68 -14.47 -14.17
CA ASP A 103 11.41 -15.90 -14.33
C ASP A 103 9.89 -16.16 -14.40
N ARG A 104 9.10 -15.50 -13.54
CA ARG A 104 7.63 -15.59 -13.54
C ARG A 104 6.98 -15.01 -14.80
N ALA A 105 7.59 -13.99 -15.40
CA ALA A 105 7.15 -13.40 -16.67
C ALA A 105 7.62 -14.21 -17.89
N GLY A 106 8.53 -15.16 -17.72
CA GLY A 106 9.16 -15.91 -18.82
C GLY A 106 10.25 -15.12 -19.54
N TYR A 107 10.95 -14.23 -18.82
CA TYR A 107 12.03 -13.39 -19.31
C TYR A 107 13.36 -13.88 -18.75
N ARG A 108 14.43 -13.75 -19.54
CA ARG A 108 15.79 -14.02 -19.08
C ARG A 108 16.31 -12.85 -18.26
N PHE A 109 16.83 -13.14 -17.07
CA PHE A 109 17.46 -12.14 -16.23
C PHE A 109 18.97 -12.01 -16.53
N VAL A 110 19.45 -10.78 -16.67
CA VAL A 110 20.85 -10.44 -16.91
C VAL A 110 21.28 -9.34 -15.96
N GLU A 111 22.43 -9.51 -15.31
CA GLU A 111 23.07 -8.48 -14.50
C GLU A 111 24.24 -7.85 -15.28
N LEU A 112 24.32 -6.52 -15.25
CA LEU A 112 25.35 -5.74 -15.91
C LEU A 112 26.05 -4.81 -14.90
N GLY A 113 27.36 -4.62 -15.09
CA GLY A 113 28.18 -3.76 -14.25
C GLY A 113 28.75 -4.47 -13.01
N ALA A 114 29.46 -3.71 -12.19
CA ALA A 114 30.10 -4.23 -10.98
C ALA A 114 29.11 -4.22 -9.82
N LYS A 115 28.73 -5.42 -9.34
CA LYS A 115 27.92 -5.56 -8.13
C LYS A 115 28.65 -4.93 -6.95
N SER A 116 28.01 -3.95 -6.32
CA SER A 116 28.56 -3.31 -5.11
C SER A 116 28.74 -4.34 -3.99
N ALA A 117 29.77 -4.17 -3.17
CA ALA A 117 30.00 -5.00 -1.98
C ALA A 117 28.81 -4.92 -1.00
N THR A 118 28.12 -3.77 -0.97
CA THR A 118 26.88 -3.60 -0.22
C THR A 118 25.68 -3.81 -1.16
N PRO A 119 24.83 -4.84 -0.92
CA PRO A 119 23.66 -5.09 -1.75
C PRO A 119 22.66 -3.91 -1.74
N VAL A 120 22.07 -3.63 -2.89
CA VAL A 120 20.97 -2.67 -2.99
C VAL A 120 19.68 -3.38 -2.56
N VAL A 121 19.07 -2.89 -1.47
CA VAL A 121 17.84 -3.44 -0.91
C VAL A 121 16.64 -2.62 -1.40
N VAL A 122 15.54 -3.34 -1.69
CA VAL A 122 14.24 -2.77 -2.07
C VAL A 122 13.14 -3.32 -1.17
N ASP A 123 12.07 -2.53 -1.00
CA ASP A 123 10.87 -2.90 -0.26
C ASP A 123 9.67 -2.86 -1.22
N ILE A 124 9.03 -4.01 -1.40
CA ILE A 124 7.89 -4.18 -2.30
C ILE A 124 6.77 -4.83 -1.51
N ALA A 125 5.69 -4.09 -1.27
CA ALA A 125 4.45 -4.59 -0.69
C ALA A 125 3.27 -4.23 -1.61
N VAL A 126 2.94 -5.11 -2.54
CA VAL A 126 1.92 -4.86 -3.58
C VAL A 126 0.93 -6.02 -3.69
N THR A 127 -0.32 -5.69 -3.94
CA THR A 127 -1.41 -6.67 -4.14
C THR A 127 -2.07 -6.43 -5.48
N ASN A 128 -2.21 -7.49 -6.28
CA ASN A 128 -2.89 -7.49 -7.58
C ASN A 128 -2.37 -6.38 -8.53
N LYS A 129 -1.04 -6.25 -8.65
CA LYS A 129 -0.38 -5.25 -9.51
C LYS A 129 0.27 -5.89 -10.73
N PRO A 130 0.21 -5.28 -11.93
CA PRO A 130 0.94 -5.79 -13.09
C PRO A 130 2.44 -5.91 -12.82
N VAL A 131 3.08 -6.98 -13.28
CA VAL A 131 4.53 -7.19 -13.10
C VAL A 131 5.34 -5.98 -13.57
N ILE A 132 4.97 -5.36 -14.69
CA ILE A 132 5.66 -4.18 -15.22
C ILE A 132 5.59 -2.97 -14.28
N GLU A 133 4.50 -2.79 -13.53
CA GLU A 133 4.41 -1.72 -12.53
C GLU A 133 5.31 -2.00 -11.34
N VAL A 134 5.41 -3.26 -10.92
CA VAL A 134 6.31 -3.68 -9.84
C VAL A 134 7.77 -3.49 -10.26
N MET A 135 8.15 -3.91 -11.46
CA MET A 135 9.48 -3.68 -12.04
C MET A 135 9.80 -2.19 -12.13
N ARG A 136 8.86 -1.35 -12.57
CA ARG A 136 9.05 0.10 -12.54
C ARG A 136 9.30 0.61 -11.13
N SER A 137 8.52 0.17 -10.13
CA SER A 137 8.72 0.58 -8.73
C SER A 137 10.12 0.20 -8.23
N ILE A 138 10.59 -1.01 -8.55
CA ILE A 138 11.96 -1.45 -8.26
C ILE A 138 12.97 -0.51 -8.91
N GLY A 139 12.82 -0.20 -10.20
CA GLY A 139 13.69 0.74 -10.91
C GLY A 139 13.75 2.13 -10.27
N LEU A 140 12.62 2.64 -9.79
CA LEU A 140 12.57 3.92 -9.06
C LEU A 140 13.29 3.84 -7.71
N GLN A 141 13.19 2.73 -6.97
CA GLN A 141 13.88 2.53 -5.69
C GLN A 141 15.40 2.33 -5.83
N LEU A 142 15.87 1.86 -6.99
CA LEU A 142 17.31 1.79 -7.29
C LEU A 142 17.94 3.19 -7.30
N GLY A 143 17.21 4.18 -7.83
CA GLY A 143 17.67 5.57 -7.94
C GLY A 143 18.99 5.67 -8.72
N PRO A 144 20.00 6.43 -8.24
CA PRO A 144 21.27 6.57 -8.94
C PRO A 144 22.18 5.33 -8.86
N ARG A 145 21.81 4.30 -8.09
CA ARG A 145 22.66 3.13 -7.82
C ARG A 145 22.58 2.08 -8.93
N GLY A 146 21.58 2.16 -9.80
CA GLY A 146 21.38 1.23 -10.90
C GLY A 146 20.10 1.51 -11.67
N ASN A 147 19.93 0.81 -12.78
CA ASN A 147 18.76 0.92 -13.64
C ASN A 147 18.23 -0.48 -14.00
N LEU A 148 16.91 -0.59 -14.07
CA LEU A 148 16.21 -1.79 -14.51
C LEU A 148 15.60 -1.55 -15.90
N HIS A 149 16.09 -2.28 -16.89
CA HIS A 149 15.59 -2.23 -18.25
C HIS A 149 14.85 -3.52 -18.60
N VAL A 150 13.72 -3.39 -19.29
CA VAL A 150 12.90 -4.53 -19.73
C VAL A 150 12.74 -4.46 -21.24
N ASN A 151 13.34 -5.43 -21.93
CA ASN A 151 13.22 -5.57 -23.38
C ASN A 151 12.23 -6.69 -23.69
N SER A 152 11.06 -6.31 -24.22
CA SER A 152 9.99 -7.23 -24.60
C SER A 152 10.27 -8.01 -25.87
N ALA A 153 11.06 -7.48 -26.81
CA ALA A 153 11.37 -8.13 -28.07
C ALA A 153 12.32 -9.32 -27.85
N ASP A 154 13.38 -9.11 -27.07
CA ASP A 154 14.39 -10.13 -26.77
C ASP A 154 14.05 -10.98 -25.54
N LYS A 155 12.94 -10.66 -24.85
CA LYS A 155 12.51 -11.26 -23.58
C LYS A 155 13.62 -11.24 -22.52
N VAL A 156 14.25 -10.08 -22.34
CA VAL A 156 15.34 -9.88 -21.37
C VAL A 156 14.96 -8.81 -20.35
N VAL A 157 15.28 -9.08 -19.09
CA VAL A 157 15.25 -8.12 -18.00
C VAL A 157 16.70 -7.88 -17.57
N GLU A 158 17.15 -6.65 -17.70
CA GLU A 158 18.53 -6.24 -17.45
C GLU A 158 18.60 -5.37 -16.20
N LEU A 159 19.36 -5.82 -15.21
CA LEU A 159 19.68 -5.03 -14.03
C LEU A 159 21.12 -4.50 -14.18
N SER A 160 21.24 -3.21 -14.36
CA SER A 160 22.53 -2.53 -14.50
C SER A 160 22.91 -1.78 -13.22
N TYR A 161 24.11 -2.01 -12.69
CA TYR A 161 24.62 -1.27 -11.55
C TYR A 161 25.42 -0.05 -12.00
N ALA A 162 25.23 1.07 -11.32
CA ALA A 162 26.05 2.25 -11.53
C ALA A 162 27.50 1.95 -11.12
N PRO A 163 28.51 2.48 -11.84
CA PRO A 163 29.89 2.35 -11.42
C PRO A 163 30.07 2.93 -10.01
N VAL A 164 30.74 2.17 -9.14
CA VAL A 164 31.15 2.65 -7.81
C VAL A 164 32.33 3.62 -7.95
N THR A 165 32.11 4.80 -8.52
CA THR A 165 33.07 5.87 -8.38
C THR A 165 32.97 6.34 -6.93
N GLY A 166 34.03 6.13 -6.13
CA GLY A 166 34.14 6.64 -4.76
C GLY A 166 34.21 8.17 -4.66
N MET A 167 33.60 8.87 -5.61
CA MET A 167 33.52 10.31 -5.68
C MET A 167 32.18 10.71 -5.06
N GLY A 168 32.17 10.79 -3.73
CA GLY A 168 31.15 11.60 -3.06
C GLY A 168 31.16 13.01 -3.63
N ASP A 169 30.02 13.68 -3.54
CA ASP A 169 29.78 15.07 -3.93
C ASP A 169 30.67 16.09 -3.18
N GLY A 170 31.99 16.00 -3.36
CA GLY A 170 33.01 16.91 -2.83
C GLY A 170 33.93 17.50 -3.90
N ALA A 171 33.70 17.19 -5.18
CA ALA A 171 34.55 17.61 -6.29
C ALA A 171 33.83 18.53 -7.30
N ARG A 172 32.94 19.40 -6.83
CA ARG A 172 32.58 20.62 -7.57
C ARG A 172 33.26 21.80 -6.87
N GLY A 173 34.51 22.03 -7.27
CA GLY A 173 35.32 23.16 -6.84
C GLY A 173 34.89 24.48 -7.50
N PHE A 174 35.15 25.55 -6.74
CA PHE A 174 35.37 26.97 -7.06
C PHE A 174 34.55 27.65 -8.16
#